data_AF-K3W9F5-F1
#
_entry.id   AF-K3W9F5-F1
#
_cell.length_a   1.000
_cell.length_b   1.000
_cell.length_c   1.000
_cell.angle_alpha   90.00
_cell.angle_beta   90.00
_cell.angle_gamma   90.00
#
_symmetry.space_group_name_H-M   'P 1'
#
loop_
_entity.id
_entity.type
_entity.pdbx_description
1 polymer ?
#
loop_
_entity_poly.entity_id
_entity_poly.type
_entity_poly.pdbx_seq_one_letter_code
_entity_poly.pdbx_strand_id
1 'polypeptide(L)'
;MPFDFQSVCDVIWQCFRNEAVSGSEPGDDVVLPTEDNLVFTKKTIAMESSSDQGRREIKLSIRVITKRFVSKDRMVLCSEGKTTWPRGVIEGTDGLQMREKSWIVVKPMPSSGSMRMCVTQQCTHMSPSDGAGAVLAFPEQMNKVKMSVIPKYQQIIGGYYQCIENSLLDKQVVTTRLVL
;
A
#
# COMPACT_ATOMS: atom_id res chain seq x y z
N MET A 1 -8.07 -7.88 13.43
CA MET A 1 -6.86 -8.62 13.84
C MET A 1 -6.93 -8.91 15.34
N PRO A 2 -6.45 -10.08 15.78
CA PRO A 2 -6.46 -10.50 17.19
C PRO A 2 -5.33 -9.83 18.01
N PHE A 3 -5.12 -8.54 17.81
CA PHE A 3 -4.09 -7.74 18.47
C PHE A 3 -4.71 -6.45 19.00
N ASP A 4 -4.10 -5.87 20.03
CA ASP A 4 -4.59 -4.62 20.59
C ASP A 4 -4.38 -3.44 19.62
N PHE A 5 -5.24 -2.43 19.77
CA PHE A 5 -5.29 -1.28 18.88
C PHE A 5 -3.95 -0.53 18.77
N GLN A 6 -3.23 -0.34 19.87
CA GLN A 6 -2.01 0.46 19.89
C GLN A 6 -0.88 -0.27 19.15
N SER A 7 -0.67 -1.55 19.46
CA SER A 7 0.32 -2.38 18.78
C SER A 7 0.12 -2.41 17.27
N VAL A 8 -1.14 -2.53 16.82
CA VAL A 8 -1.48 -2.53 15.39
C VAL A 8 -1.20 -1.18 14.75
N CYS A 9 -1.56 -0.07 15.39
CA CYS A 9 -1.25 1.26 14.87
C CYS A 9 0.26 1.48 14.72
N ASP A 10 1.03 1.09 15.73
CA ASP A 10 2.48 1.28 15.75
C ASP A 10 3.17 0.42 14.68
N VAL A 11 2.78 -0.85 14.54
CA VAL A 11 3.33 -1.73 13.51
C VAL A 11 3.00 -1.21 12.12
N ILE A 12 1.74 -0.86 11.85
CA ILE A 12 1.35 -0.34 10.54
C ILE A 12 2.17 0.91 10.22
N TRP A 13 2.27 1.89 11.15
CA TRP A 13 3.05 3.09 10.90
C TRP A 13 4.53 2.79 10.65
N GLN A 14 5.11 1.86 11.41
CA GLN A 14 6.49 1.44 11.23
C GLN A 14 6.72 0.79 9.86
N CYS A 15 5.80 -0.05 9.37
CA CYS A 15 5.88 -0.63 8.04
C CYS A 15 5.95 0.44 6.96
N PHE A 16 5.08 1.46 7.02
CA PHE A 16 5.09 2.58 6.07
C PHE A 16 6.40 3.39 6.13
N ARG A 17 6.91 3.66 7.32
CA ARG A 17 8.19 4.35 7.51
C ARG A 17 9.36 3.55 6.95
N ASN A 18 9.41 2.25 7.23
CA ASN A 18 10.48 1.38 6.75
C ASN A 18 10.49 1.30 5.23
N GLU A 19 9.31 1.16 4.61
CA GLU A 19 9.21 1.14 3.15
C GLU A 19 9.72 2.41 2.48
N ALA A 20 9.48 3.58 3.09
CA ALA A 20 10.00 4.83 2.57
C ALA A 20 11.53 4.89 2.54
N VAL A 21 12.19 4.20 3.47
CA VAL A 21 13.65 4.11 3.51
C VAL A 21 14.15 3.04 2.53
N SER A 22 13.54 1.85 2.53
CA SER A 22 14.02 0.68 1.76
C SER A 22 13.70 0.71 0.26
N GLY A 23 12.75 1.54 -0.17
CA GLY A 23 12.33 1.62 -1.58
C GLY A 23 13.21 2.50 -2.49
N SER A 24 14.25 3.12 -1.93
CA SER A 24 15.16 4.03 -2.63
C SER A 24 16.22 3.28 -3.43
N GLU A 25 16.33 3.53 -4.73
CA GLU A 25 17.51 3.12 -5.48
C GLU A 25 18.71 4.02 -5.12
N PRO A 26 19.97 3.59 -5.36
CA PRO A 26 21.13 4.44 -5.16
C PRO A 26 20.98 5.76 -5.94
N GLY A 27 20.84 6.88 -5.22
CA GLY A 27 20.60 8.21 -5.78
C GLY A 27 19.18 8.76 -5.63
N ASP A 28 18.25 8.01 -5.02
CA ASP A 28 16.94 8.53 -4.64
C ASP A 28 17.01 9.36 -3.35
N ASP A 29 16.56 10.62 -3.43
CA ASP A 29 16.41 11.49 -2.25
C ASP A 29 15.28 10.96 -1.35
N VAL A 30 15.65 10.25 -0.28
CA VAL A 30 14.73 9.92 0.81
C VAL A 30 14.57 11.15 1.70
N VAL A 31 13.56 11.97 1.40
CA VAL A 31 13.19 13.09 2.27
C VAL A 31 12.23 12.56 3.34
N LEU A 32 12.80 12.16 4.48
CA LEU A 32 11.99 11.97 5.69
C LEU A 32 11.61 13.37 6.22
N PRO A 33 10.32 13.72 6.24
CA PRO A 33 9.92 15.02 6.78
C PRO A 33 10.18 15.04 8.28
N THR A 34 10.38 16.24 8.82
CA THR A 34 10.62 16.46 10.25
C THR A 34 9.43 16.04 11.13
N GLU A 35 8.23 15.94 10.54
CA GLU A 35 7.00 15.55 11.24
C GLU A 35 6.82 14.02 11.28
N ASP A 36 6.72 13.42 12.48
CA ASP A 36 6.54 11.96 12.70
C ASP A 36 5.18 11.41 12.22
N ASN A 37 4.37 12.21 11.53
CA ASN A 37 3.08 11.81 10.99
C ASN A 37 3.03 11.89 9.46
N LEU A 38 4.14 12.16 8.78
CA LEU A 38 4.19 12.27 7.32
C LEU A 38 5.32 11.39 6.78
N VAL A 39 5.06 10.69 5.68
CA VAL A 39 6.05 9.84 5.00
C VAL A 39 5.92 10.01 3.49
N PHE A 40 7.05 10.20 2.81
CA PHE A 40 7.17 10.17 1.37
C PHE A 40 7.78 8.83 0.95
N THR A 41 7.09 8.10 0.09
CA THR A 41 7.54 6.80 -0.42
C THR A 41 7.70 6.90 -1.93
N LYS A 42 8.90 6.63 -2.42
CA LYS A 42 9.17 6.33 -3.83
C LYS A 42 9.64 4.87 -3.87
N LYS A 43 8.98 4.05 -4.67
CA LYS A 43 9.38 2.65 -4.83
C LYS A 43 9.11 2.13 -6.22
N THR A 44 9.93 1.17 -6.63
CA THR A 44 9.72 0.38 -7.84
C THR A 44 9.40 -1.05 -7.43
N ILE A 45 8.21 -1.52 -7.77
CA ILE A 45 7.79 -2.90 -7.51
C ILE A 45 7.99 -3.71 -8.77
N ALA A 46 8.80 -4.77 -8.69
CA ALA A 46 8.87 -5.80 -9.70
C ALA A 46 7.65 -6.73 -9.59
N MET A 47 6.96 -6.97 -10.69
CA MET A 47 5.81 -7.85 -10.78
C MET A 47 5.96 -8.79 -11.95
N GLU A 48 5.59 -10.06 -11.77
CA GLU A 48 5.52 -10.98 -12.90
C GLU A 48 4.27 -10.68 -13.75
N SER A 49 4.46 -10.56 -15.05
CA SER A 49 3.40 -10.59 -16.06
C SER A 49 3.16 -12.02 -16.50
N SER A 50 1.93 -12.51 -16.32
CA SER A 50 1.44 -13.73 -16.97
C SER A 50 0.84 -13.35 -18.33
N SER A 51 1.68 -12.95 -19.27
CA SER A 51 1.28 -12.82 -20.67
C SER A 51 1.61 -14.11 -21.43
N ASP A 52 0.84 -14.43 -22.47
CA ASP A 52 1.00 -15.63 -23.31
C ASP A 52 2.40 -15.80 -23.95
N GLN A 53 3.24 -14.76 -23.90
CA GLN A 53 4.61 -14.75 -24.44
C GLN A 53 5.70 -15.08 -23.41
N GLY A 54 5.33 -15.57 -22.21
CA GLY A 54 6.26 -15.99 -21.14
C GLY A 54 6.28 -15.04 -19.94
N ARG A 55 6.97 -15.47 -18.87
CA ARG A 55 7.13 -14.67 -17.64
C ARG A 55 7.98 -13.44 -17.95
N ARG A 56 7.35 -12.27 -17.94
CA ARG A 56 8.05 -10.99 -18.10
C ARG A 56 7.98 -10.21 -16.79
N GLU A 57 9.11 -9.71 -16.32
CA GLU A 57 9.14 -8.79 -15.18
C GLU A 57 8.66 -7.40 -15.62
N ILE A 58 7.69 -6.86 -14.90
CA ILE A 58 7.14 -5.51 -15.02
C ILE A 58 7.64 -4.71 -13.83
N LYS A 59 8.20 -3.52 -14.08
CA LYS A 59 8.58 -2.57 -13.02
C LYS A 59 7.53 -1.49 -12.89
N LEU A 60 6.82 -1.46 -11.77
CA LEU A 60 5.80 -0.48 -11.43
C LEU A 60 6.41 0.60 -10.54
N SER A 61 6.46 1.85 -11.02
CA SER A 61 6.96 2.96 -10.20
C SER A 61 5.80 3.62 -9.45
N ILE A 62 5.91 3.69 -8.12
CA ILE A 62 4.92 4.26 -7.21
C ILE A 62 5.56 5.41 -6.45
N ARG A 63 4.87 6.55 -6.39
CA ARG A 63 5.24 7.72 -5.59
C ARG A 63 4.04 8.13 -4.75
N VAL A 64 4.15 8.03 -3.45
CA VAL A 64 3.03 8.23 -2.52
C VAL A 64 3.48 9.10 -1.36
N ILE A 65 2.62 10.02 -0.95
CA ILE A 65 2.72 10.77 0.30
C ILE A 65 1.66 10.19 1.24
N THR A 66 2.07 9.77 2.43
CA THR A 66 1.17 9.21 3.45
C THR A 66 1.20 10.06 4.70
N LYS A 67 0.03 10.48 5.16
CA LYS A 67 -0.16 11.22 6.42
C LYS A 67 -0.94 10.38 7.43
N ARG A 68 -0.43 10.33 8.66
CA ARG A 68 -1.00 9.63 9.81
C ARG A 68 -1.81 10.58 10.69
N PHE A 69 -3.02 10.16 11.03
CA PHE A 69 -3.88 10.83 11.99
C PHE A 69 -4.27 9.82 13.07
N VAL A 70 -4.04 10.16 14.34
CA VAL A 70 -4.33 9.28 15.49
C VAL A 70 -5.26 10.01 16.44
N SER A 71 -6.32 9.33 16.86
CA SER A 71 -7.14 9.68 18.02
C SER A 71 -7.23 8.49 18.97
N LYS A 72 -7.88 8.68 20.12
CA LYS A 72 -8.05 7.64 21.14
C LYS A 72 -8.72 6.36 20.62
N ASP A 73 -9.59 6.49 19.63
CA ASP A 73 -10.50 5.47 19.15
C ASP A 73 -10.29 5.08 17.68
N ARG A 74 -9.32 5.69 16.99
CA ARG A 74 -9.00 5.34 15.60
C ARG A 74 -7.64 5.87 15.17
N MET A 75 -7.03 5.16 14.24
CA MET A 75 -5.97 5.69 13.40
C MET A 75 -6.48 5.73 11.95
N VAL A 76 -6.14 6.80 11.24
CA VAL A 76 -6.37 6.93 9.81
C VAL A 76 -5.05 7.26 9.13
N LEU A 77 -4.66 6.46 8.16
CA LEU A 77 -3.62 6.82 7.19
C LEU A 77 -4.31 7.29 5.92
N CYS A 78 -3.96 8.49 5.48
CA CYS A 78 -4.40 9.03 4.20
C CYS A 78 -3.18 9.09 3.27
N SER A 79 -3.30 8.47 2.11
CA SER A 79 -2.24 8.44 1.11
C SER A 79 -2.73 9.07 -0.18
N GLU A 80 -1.89 9.91 -0.79
CA GLU A 80 -2.09 10.41 -2.15
C GLU A 80 -0.83 10.15 -2.97
N GLY A 81 -0.99 9.65 -4.18
CA GLY A 81 0.15 9.26 -4.99
C GLY A 81 -0.11 9.17 -6.48
N LYS A 82 0.95 8.79 -7.18
CA LYS A 82 0.97 8.50 -8.60
C LYS A 82 1.69 7.20 -8.86
N THR A 83 1.16 6.45 -9.81
CA THR A 83 1.74 5.20 -10.27
C THR A 83 1.91 5.23 -11.77
N THR A 84 3.08 4.79 -12.23
CA THR A 84 3.43 4.71 -13.64
C THR A 84 3.54 3.26 -14.06
N TRP A 85 2.58 2.83 -14.87
CA TRP A 85 2.55 1.53 -15.52
C TRP A 85 3.36 1.57 -16.81
N PRO A 86 4.29 0.62 -17.02
CA PRO A 86 5.11 0.61 -18.21
C PRO A 86 4.32 0.19 -19.45
N ARG A 87 4.89 0.48 -20.63
CA ARG A 87 4.32 0.12 -21.93
C ARG A 87 4.08 -1.38 -22.05
N GLY A 88 2.94 -1.76 -22.65
CA GLY A 88 2.61 -3.15 -22.96
C GLY A 88 1.97 -3.93 -21.81
N VAL A 89 1.82 -3.35 -20.62
CA VAL A 89 1.04 -3.97 -19.53
C VAL A 89 -0.46 -3.89 -19.78
N ILE A 90 -0.88 -2.76 -20.36
CA ILE A 90 -2.24 -2.57 -20.85
C ILE A 90 -2.11 -2.45 -22.37
N GLU A 91 -2.63 -3.45 -23.06
CA GLU A 91 -2.63 -3.50 -24.52
C GLU A 91 -3.27 -2.22 -25.10
N GLY A 92 -2.64 -1.67 -26.14
CA GLY A 92 -3.11 -0.44 -26.78
C GLY A 92 -2.80 0.84 -26.00
N THR A 93 -1.88 0.79 -25.02
CA THR A 93 -1.38 1.98 -24.32
C THR A 93 0.15 2.08 -24.42
N ASP A 94 0.67 3.30 -24.53
CA ASP A 94 2.11 3.59 -24.44
C ASP A 94 2.59 3.74 -22.98
N GLY A 95 1.91 3.05 -22.06
CA GLY A 95 2.03 3.23 -20.61
C GLY A 95 0.81 3.96 -20.03
N LEU A 96 0.58 3.78 -18.74
CA LEU A 96 -0.55 4.39 -18.04
C LEU A 96 -0.07 5.07 -16.75
N GLN A 97 -0.36 6.36 -16.59
CA GLN A 97 -0.21 7.03 -15.31
C GLN A 97 -1.54 7.05 -14.57
N MET A 98 -1.52 6.64 -13.31
CA MET A 98 -2.69 6.66 -12.43
C MET A 98 -2.42 7.56 -11.24
N ARG A 99 -3.43 8.34 -10.85
CA ARG A 99 -3.51 9.00 -9.54
C ARG A 99 -4.18 8.06 -8.55
N GLU A 100 -3.70 8.08 -7.33
CA GLU A 100 -4.14 7.18 -6.28
C GLU A 100 -4.48 7.97 -5.03
N LYS A 101 -5.59 7.60 -4.41
CA LYS A 101 -5.96 8.03 -3.06
C LYS A 101 -6.29 6.79 -2.26
N SER A 102 -5.63 6.61 -1.12
CA SER A 102 -5.87 5.46 -0.26
C SER A 102 -6.13 5.90 1.17
N TRP A 103 -6.98 5.15 1.84
CA TRP A 103 -7.29 5.33 3.26
C TRP A 103 -7.18 3.99 3.96
N ILE A 104 -6.38 3.95 5.03
CA ILE A 104 -6.33 2.82 5.94
C ILE A 104 -6.90 3.29 7.28
N VAL A 105 -7.94 2.62 7.75
CA VAL A 105 -8.60 2.91 9.01
C VAL A 105 -8.37 1.74 9.95
N VAL A 106 -7.83 2.05 11.12
CA VAL A 106 -7.69 1.10 12.23
C VAL A 106 -8.61 1.56 13.36
N LYS A 107 -9.42 0.65 13.90
CA LYS A 107 -10.33 0.93 15.02
C LYS A 107 -10.33 -0.21 16.01
N PRO A 108 -10.42 0.04 17.33
CA PRO A 108 -10.70 -1.01 18.29
C PRO A 108 -12.08 -1.60 18.00
N MET A 109 -12.23 -2.91 18.14
CA MET A 109 -13.56 -3.54 18.13
C MET A 109 -14.15 -3.49 19.54
N PRO A 110 -15.46 -3.24 19.68
CA PRO A 110 -16.13 -3.38 20.97
C PRO A 110 -15.95 -4.82 21.46
N SER A 111 -15.22 -5.01 22.56
CA SER A 111 -14.96 -6.34 23.13
C SER A 111 -15.85 -6.58 24.35
N SER A 112 -16.59 -7.68 24.35
CA SER A 112 -17.30 -8.20 25.53
C SER A 112 -16.44 -9.12 26.42
N GLY A 113 -15.16 -9.34 26.08
CA GLY A 113 -14.23 -10.22 26.80
C GLY A 113 -12.84 -9.61 27.01
N SER A 114 -11.89 -10.41 27.52
CA SER A 114 -10.53 -9.97 27.87
C SER A 114 -9.63 -9.68 26.66
N MET A 115 -9.98 -10.16 25.47
CA MET A 115 -9.16 -10.01 24.27
C MET A 115 -9.47 -8.68 23.57
N ARG A 116 -8.50 -7.76 23.58
CA ARG A 116 -8.58 -6.49 22.83
C ARG A 116 -8.28 -6.79 21.36
N MET A 117 -9.28 -6.57 20.50
CA MET A 117 -9.16 -6.73 19.06
C MET A 117 -9.30 -5.39 18.36
N CYS A 118 -8.77 -5.30 17.13
CA CYS A 118 -9.01 -4.17 16.25
C CYS A 118 -9.49 -4.63 14.88
N VAL A 119 -10.09 -3.73 14.12
CA VAL A 119 -10.37 -3.91 12.69
C VAL A 119 -9.46 -2.97 11.90
N THR A 120 -8.94 -3.46 10.78
CA THR A 120 -8.21 -2.65 9.81
C THR A 120 -8.94 -2.75 8.48
N GLN A 121 -9.26 -1.60 7.90
CA GLN A 121 -9.96 -1.48 6.63
C GLN A 121 -9.14 -0.60 5.70
N GLN A 122 -8.97 -1.04 4.45
CA GLN A 122 -8.29 -0.25 3.43
C GLN A 122 -9.23 0.00 2.26
N CYS A 123 -9.22 1.23 1.77
CA CYS A 123 -9.88 1.63 0.54
C CYS A 123 -8.86 2.33 -0.35
N THR A 124 -8.78 1.95 -1.62
CA THR A 124 -7.93 2.63 -2.60
C THR A 124 -8.77 3.01 -3.80
N HIS A 125 -8.78 4.30 -4.11
CA HIS A 125 -9.36 4.86 -5.31
C HIS A 125 -8.25 5.17 -6.30
N MET A 126 -8.39 4.67 -7.52
CA MET A 126 -7.45 4.90 -8.61
C MET A 126 -8.16 5.52 -9.80
N SER A 127 -7.55 6.54 -10.39
CA SER A 127 -8.05 7.19 -11.60
C SER A 127 -6.90 7.46 -12.56
N PRO A 128 -7.07 7.30 -13.87
CA PRO A 128 -6.07 7.75 -14.83
C PRO A 128 -5.72 9.23 -14.64
N SER A 129 -4.45 9.59 -14.87
CA SER A 129 -3.99 10.98 -14.76
C SER A 129 -4.47 11.82 -15.95
N ASP A 130 -4.48 13.14 -15.77
CA ASP A 130 -4.81 14.12 -16.81
C ASP A 130 -3.90 13.89 -18.03
N GLY A 131 -4.48 13.50 -19.17
CA GLY A 131 -3.75 13.04 -20.38
C GLY A 131 -4.00 11.58 -20.76
N ALA A 132 -4.45 10.74 -19.83
CA ALA A 132 -4.93 9.38 -20.11
C ALA A 132 -6.43 9.33 -20.43
N GLY A 133 -7.05 10.48 -20.71
CA GLY A 133 -8.50 10.63 -20.97
C GLY A 133 -9.00 9.78 -22.14
N ALA A 134 -8.14 9.45 -23.12
CA ALA A 134 -8.47 8.53 -24.20
C ALA A 134 -8.79 7.12 -23.68
N VAL A 135 -8.10 6.64 -22.64
CA VAL A 135 -8.35 5.33 -22.02
C VAL A 135 -9.70 5.29 -21.30
N LEU A 136 -10.15 6.43 -20.76
CA LEU A 136 -11.47 6.58 -20.14
C LEU A 136 -12.60 6.68 -21.16
N ALA A 137 -12.31 7.12 -22.38
CA ALA A 137 -13.31 7.34 -23.43
C ALA A 137 -13.86 6.03 -24.03
N PHE A 138 -13.12 4.91 -23.89
CA PHE A 138 -13.50 3.62 -24.45
C PHE A 138 -13.76 2.57 -23.35
N PRO A 139 -15.02 2.13 -23.14
CA PRO A 139 -15.36 1.15 -22.11
C PRO A 139 -14.54 -0.16 -22.18
N GLU A 140 -14.22 -0.63 -23.38
CA GLU A 140 -13.40 -1.83 -23.57
C GLU A 140 -11.98 -1.64 -23.05
N GLN A 141 -11.37 -0.48 -23.30
CA GLN A 141 -10.02 -0.19 -22.82
C GLN A 141 -10.00 -0.04 -21.30
N MET A 142 -11.01 0.60 -20.72
CA MET A 142 -11.22 0.63 -19.28
C MET A 142 -11.36 -0.78 -18.68
N ASN A 143 -12.04 -1.70 -19.36
CA ASN A 143 -12.14 -3.08 -18.89
C ASN A 143 -10.77 -3.77 -18.88
N LYS A 144 -9.95 -3.59 -19.93
CA LYS A 144 -8.57 -4.09 -19.96
C LYS A 144 -7.73 -3.53 -18.81
N VAL A 145 -7.85 -2.23 -18.53
CA VAL A 145 -7.20 -1.59 -17.38
C VAL A 145 -7.64 -2.27 -16.08
N LYS A 146 -8.93 -2.42 -15.83
CA LYS A 146 -9.45 -3.05 -14.60
C LYS A 146 -8.89 -4.47 -14.43
N MET A 147 -8.91 -5.28 -15.49
CA MET A 147 -8.45 -6.67 -15.46
C MET A 147 -6.94 -6.80 -15.23
N SER A 148 -6.13 -5.85 -15.71
CA SER A 148 -4.68 -5.85 -15.47
C SER A 148 -4.27 -5.22 -14.14
N VAL A 149 -4.90 -4.10 -13.76
CA VAL A 149 -4.49 -3.25 -12.63
C VAL A 149 -4.98 -3.79 -11.29
N ILE A 150 -6.27 -4.14 -11.21
CA ILE A 150 -6.90 -4.50 -9.93
C ILE A 150 -6.22 -5.72 -9.28
N PRO A 151 -5.97 -6.83 -9.99
CA PRO A 151 -5.34 -8.00 -9.37
C PRO A 151 -3.93 -7.72 -8.83
N LYS A 152 -3.16 -6.88 -9.52
CA LYS A 152 -1.82 -6.49 -9.08
C LYS A 152 -1.86 -5.62 -7.83
N TYR A 153 -2.82 -4.71 -7.74
CA TYR A 153 -3.04 -3.94 -6.52
C TYR A 153 -3.53 -4.81 -5.37
N GLN A 154 -4.40 -5.78 -5.62
CA GLN A 154 -4.80 -6.76 -4.61
C GLN A 154 -3.60 -7.56 -4.09
N GLN A 155 -2.67 -7.94 -4.96
CA GLN A 155 -1.42 -8.61 -4.56
C GLN A 155 -0.55 -7.69 -3.68
N ILE A 156 -0.36 -6.43 -4.07
CA ILE A 156 0.37 -5.44 -3.27
C ILE A 156 -0.27 -5.30 -1.89
N ILE A 157 -1.59 -5.08 -1.84
CA ILE A 157 -2.35 -4.91 -0.61
C ILE A 157 -2.26 -6.16 0.27
N GLY A 158 -2.38 -7.35 -0.31
CA GLY A 158 -2.21 -8.61 0.41
C GLY A 158 -0.82 -8.74 1.03
N GLY A 159 0.23 -8.39 0.27
CA GLY A 159 1.60 -8.38 0.76
C GLY A 159 1.81 -7.43 1.95
N TYR A 160 1.17 -6.26 1.92
CA TYR A 160 1.17 -5.33 3.05
C TYR A 160 0.56 -5.92 4.31
N TYR A 161 -0.64 -6.53 4.20
CA TYR A 161 -1.28 -7.18 5.34
C TYR A 161 -0.43 -8.30 5.92
N GLN A 162 0.19 -9.11 5.06
CA GLN A 162 1.12 -10.15 5.50
C GLN A 162 2.32 -9.57 6.26
N CYS A 163 2.92 -8.48 5.76
CA CYS A 163 4.03 -7.81 6.42
C CYS A 163 3.64 -7.28 7.82
N ILE A 164 2.45 -6.67 7.93
CA ILE A 164 1.91 -6.18 9.19
C ILE A 164 1.67 -7.34 10.18
N GLU A 165 1.05 -8.43 9.72
CA GLU A 165 0.78 -9.61 10.54
C GLU A 165 2.07 -10.25 11.06
N ASN A 166 3.04 -10.48 10.18
CA ASN A 166 4.35 -11.02 10.57
C ASN A 166 5.02 -10.13 11.63
N SER A 167 5.02 -8.82 11.42
CA SER A 167 5.62 -7.85 12.35
C SER A 167 4.93 -7.84 13.72
N LEU A 168 3.61 -8.07 13.76
CA LEU A 168 2.84 -8.20 15.01
C LEU A 168 3.18 -9.50 15.74
N LEU A 169 3.29 -10.62 15.01
CA LEU A 169 3.67 -11.92 15.56
C LEU A 169 5.09 -11.90 16.13
N ASP A 170 6.05 -11.32 15.40
CA ASP A 170 7.44 -11.21 15.84
C ASP A 170 7.56 -10.44 17.16
N LYS A 171 6.81 -9.34 17.32
CA LYS A 171 6.76 -8.59 18.59
C LYS A 171 6.22 -9.43 19.74
N GLN A 172 5.21 -10.26 19.51
CA GLN A 172 4.68 -11.15 20.56
C GLN A 172 5.71 -12.21 20.98
N VAL A 173 6.42 -12.80 20.03
CA VAL A 173 7.47 -13.79 20.32
C VAL A 173 8.58 -13.17 21.16
N VAL A 174 9.06 -11.98 20.80
CA VAL A 174 10.09 -11.27 21.57
C VAL A 174 9.61 -10.94 22.98
N THR A 175 8.38 -10.43 23.12
CA THR A 175 7.80 -10.12 24.44
C THR A 175 7.70 -11.37 25.31
N THR A 176 7.34 -12.51 24.74
CA THR A 176 7.20 -13.77 25.47
C THR A 176 8.56 -14.30 25.96
N ARG A 177 9.63 -14.11 25.18
CA ARG A 177 10.99 -14.52 25.54
C ARG A 177 11.66 -13.64 26.61
N LEU A 178 11.21 -12.40 26.78
CA LEU A 178 11.75 -11.49 27.80
C LEU A 178 11.07 -11.65 29.17
N VAL A 179 9.97 -12.40 29.23
CA VAL A 179 9.19 -12.65 30.46
C VAL A 179 9.46 -14.05 31.03
N LEU A 180 10.24 -14.87 30.33
CA LEU A 180 10.74 -16.19 30.76
C LEU A 180 12.22 -16.10 31.14
#